data_AF-A0A2N4SXY7-F1
#
_entry.id   AF-A0A2N4SXY7-F1
#
_cell.length_a   1.000
_cell.length_b   1.000
_cell.length_c   1.000
_cell.angle_alpha   90.00
_cell.angle_beta   90.00
_cell.angle_gamma   90.00
#
_symmetry.space_group_name_H-M   'P 1'
#
loop_
_entity.id
_entity.type
_entity.pdbx_description
1 polymer ?
#
loop_
_entity_poly.entity_id
_entity_poly.type
_entity_poly.pdbx_seq_one_letter_code
_entity_poly.pdbx_strand_id
1 'polypeptide(L)' 'MSSFTPSGAGTLKSTSTLLAPEEEFPTALSELPVLEIHVLHSRVCRQLDHEYLTDPAGAHPVTLDRHHELVAELDDRDAA' A
#
# COMPACT_ATOMS: atom_id res chain seq x y z
N MET A 1 26.78 -21.58 -15.88
CA MET A 1 25.45 -21.07 -16.30
C MET A 1 24.66 -20.87 -15.01
N SER A 2 24.64 -19.64 -14.50
CA SER A 2 23.95 -19.34 -13.24
C SER A 2 22.48 -19.07 -13.51
N SER A 3 21.62 -19.89 -12.93
CA SER A 3 20.17 -19.74 -12.92
C SER A 3 19.79 -18.61 -11.97
N PHE A 4 19.11 -17.60 -12.50
CA PHE A 4 18.46 -16.56 -11.70
C PHE A 4 17.05 -17.03 -11.37
N THR A 5 16.78 -17.33 -10.11
CA THR A 5 15.42 -17.56 -9.61
C THR A 5 14.80 -16.19 -9.32
N PRO A 6 13.70 -15.78 -9.96
CA PRO A 6 13.01 -14.58 -9.57
C PRO A 6 12.36 -14.83 -8.20
N SER A 7 12.87 -14.12 -7.19
CA SER A 7 12.22 -13.97 -5.89
C SER A 7 10.82 -13.42 -6.11
N GLY A 8 9.82 -13.99 -5.42
CA GLY A 8 8.41 -13.68 -5.62
C GLY A 8 8.10 -12.20 -5.35
N ALA A 9 8.07 -11.40 -6.41
CA ALA A 9 7.40 -10.11 -6.40
C ALA A 9 5.91 -10.39 -6.51
N GLY A 10 5.19 -10.22 -5.40
CA GLY A 10 3.73 -10.28 -5.33
C GLY A 10 3.14 -9.48 -6.49
N THR A 11 2.38 -10.16 -7.32
CA THR A 11 1.78 -9.57 -8.52
C THR A 11 0.73 -8.56 -8.07
N LEU A 12 1.04 -7.25 -8.13
CA LEU A 12 0.01 -6.22 -8.12
C LEU A 12 -0.79 -6.35 -9.44
N LYS A 13 -1.73 -7.30 -9.46
CA LYS A 13 -2.56 -7.65 -10.63
C LYS A 13 -3.86 -6.84 -10.66
N SER A 14 -3.85 -5.65 -10.08
CA SER A 14 -4.98 -4.73 -10.11
C SER A 14 -4.64 -3.57 -11.03
N THR A 15 -5.39 -3.41 -12.13
CA THR A 15 -5.40 -2.18 -12.94
C THR A 15 -6.13 -1.03 -12.23
N SER A 16 -6.70 -1.31 -11.05
CA SER A 16 -7.32 -0.32 -10.18
C SER A 16 -6.28 0.64 -9.62
N THR A 17 -6.68 1.90 -9.53
CA THR A 17 -5.90 2.94 -8.84
C THR A 17 -6.25 3.05 -7.36
N LEU A 18 -7.19 2.23 -6.89
CA LEU A 18 -7.55 2.05 -5.50
C LEU A 18 -6.83 0.83 -4.92
N LEU A 19 -6.81 0.71 -3.59
CA LEU A 19 -6.37 -0.50 -2.89
C LEU A 19 -7.42 -0.90 -1.85
N ALA A 20 -8.34 -1.77 -2.24
CA ALA A 20 -9.44 -2.21 -1.39
C ALA A 20 -8.94 -2.95 -0.13
N PRO A 21 -9.69 -2.95 0.98
CA PRO A 21 -9.26 -3.60 2.22
C PRO A 21 -9.03 -5.11 2.07
N GLU A 22 -9.67 -5.77 1.10
CA GLU A 22 -9.50 -7.20 0.80
C GLU A 22 -8.29 -7.49 -0.10
N GLU A 23 -7.72 -6.46 -0.76
CA GLU A 23 -6.51 -6.64 -1.56
C GLU A 23 -5.31 -6.95 -0.67
N GLU A 24 -4.36 -7.72 -1.23
CA GLU A 24 -3.11 -8.07 -0.56
C GLU A 24 -2.30 -6.80 -0.23
N PHE A 25 -1.73 -6.77 0.97
CA PHE A 25 -0.91 -5.68 1.46
C PHE A 25 0.42 -6.23 1.99
N PRO A 26 1.57 -5.62 1.63
CA PRO A 26 2.87 -6.12 2.05
C PRO A 26 3.03 -6.10 3.57
N THR A 27 3.59 -7.17 4.14
CA THR A 27 3.83 -7.27 5.59
C THR A 27 5.12 -6.58 6.04
N ALA A 28 6.05 -6.31 5.12
CA ALA A 28 7.35 -5.71 5.41
C ALA A 28 7.62 -4.49 4.49
N LEU A 29 7.16 -3.31 4.91
CA LEU A 29 7.31 -2.08 4.12
C LEU A 29 8.78 -1.64 3.98
N SER A 30 9.59 -1.85 5.02
CA SER A 30 11.02 -1.49 5.04
C SER A 30 11.87 -2.22 3.99
N GLU A 31 11.41 -3.36 3.47
CA GLU A 31 12.08 -4.11 2.42
C GLU A 31 11.74 -3.59 1.01
N LEU A 32 10.74 -2.71 0.89
CA LEU A 32 10.28 -2.21 -0.41
C LEU A 32 11.04 -0.94 -0.85
N PRO A 33 11.29 -0.79 -2.17
CA PRO A 33 11.76 0.45 -2.74
C PRO A 33 10.84 1.62 -2.38
N VAL A 34 11.41 2.81 -2.11
CA VAL A 34 10.62 4.01 -1.74
C VAL A 34 9.56 4.39 -2.76
N LEU A 35 9.83 4.15 -4.04
CA LEU A 35 8.86 4.36 -5.10
C LEU A 35 7.61 3.47 -4.94
N GLU A 36 7.78 2.21 -4.52
CA GLU A 36 6.66 1.28 -4.30
C GLU A 36 5.84 1.69 -3.08
N ILE A 37 6.48 2.17 -2.00
CA ILE A 37 5.80 2.74 -0.84
C ILE A 37 4.95 3.94 -1.23
N HIS A 38 5.48 4.88 -2.04
CA HIS A 38 4.70 6.01 -2.53
C HIS A 38 3.51 5.60 -3.41
N VAL A 39 3.66 4.56 -4.24
CA VAL A 39 2.56 4.02 -5.05
C VAL A 39 1.48 3.42 -4.16
N LEU A 40 1.85 2.62 -3.15
CA LEU A 40 0.90 2.06 -2.18
C LEU A 40 0.18 3.17 -1.42
N HIS A 41 0.91 4.16 -0.92
CA HIS A 41 0.35 5.33 -0.23
C HIS A 41 -0.66 6.06 -1.11
N SER A 42 -0.32 6.34 -2.38
CA SER A 42 -1.25 6.98 -3.30
C SER A 42 -2.54 6.17 -3.51
N ARG A 43 -2.44 4.84 -3.66
CA ARG A 43 -3.62 3.98 -3.83
C ARG A 43 -4.49 3.93 -2.58
N VAL A 44 -3.88 3.88 -1.40
CA VAL A 44 -4.59 3.88 -0.10
C VAL A 44 -5.29 5.22 0.13
N CYS A 45 -4.65 6.36 -0.13
CA CYS A 45 -5.32 7.67 -0.02
C CYS A 45 -6.55 7.74 -0.93
N ARG A 46 -6.44 7.26 -2.18
CA ARG A 46 -7.58 7.24 -3.11
C ARG A 46 -8.69 6.29 -2.65
N GLN A 47 -8.35 5.17 -2.01
CA GLN A 47 -9.34 4.28 -1.41
C GLN A 47 -10.05 4.98 -0.24
N LEU A 48 -9.32 5.66 0.65
CA LEU A 48 -9.91 6.43 1.76
C LEU A 48 -10.86 7.51 1.23
N ASP A 49 -10.44 8.28 0.23
CA ASP A 49 -11.28 9.29 -0.42
C ASP A 49 -12.57 8.65 -0.96
N HIS A 50 -12.46 7.50 -1.63
CA HIS A 50 -13.60 6.77 -2.14
C HIS A 50 -14.56 6.31 -1.03
N GLU A 51 -14.04 5.70 0.04
CA GLU A 51 -14.84 5.21 1.16
C GLU A 51 -15.56 6.35 1.88
N TYR A 52 -14.87 7.45 2.21
CA TYR A 52 -15.51 8.61 2.86
C TYR A 52 -16.59 9.27 1.99
N LEU A 53 -16.46 9.22 0.67
CA LEU A 53 -17.45 9.79 -0.25
C LEU A 53 -18.65 8.89 -0.49
N THR A 54 -18.51 7.57 -0.30
CA THR A 54 -19.51 6.59 -0.74
C THR A 54 -20.15 5.81 0.40
N ASP A 55 -19.48 5.68 1.54
CA ASP A 55 -20.00 4.99 2.72
C ASP A 55 -20.32 6.00 3.84
N PRO A 56 -21.59 6.10 4.28
CA PRO A 56 -21.95 6.96 5.41
C PRO A 56 -21.31 6.53 6.74
N ALA A 57 -20.80 5.30 6.86
CA ALA A 57 -20.03 4.85 8.02
C ALA A 57 -18.57 5.36 8.02
N GLY A 58 -18.10 5.92 6.89
CA GLY A 58 -16.75 6.43 6.72
C GLY A 58 -15.76 5.37 6.20
N ALA A 59 -14.47 5.65 6.37
CA ALA A 59 -13.42 4.76 5.89
C ALA A 59 -13.37 3.41 6.61
N HIS A 60 -12.98 2.38 5.87
CA HIS A 60 -12.79 1.04 6.39
C HIS A 60 -11.57 0.99 7.33
N PRO A 61 -11.65 0.34 8.51
CA PRO A 61 -10.55 0.32 9.49
C PRO A 61 -9.23 -0.20 8.93
N VAL A 62 -9.27 -1.26 8.14
CA VAL A 62 -8.06 -1.83 7.48
C VAL A 62 -7.39 -0.82 6.54
N THR A 63 -8.18 -0.02 5.82
CA THR A 63 -7.64 1.01 4.91
C THR A 63 -6.94 2.10 5.72
N LEU A 64 -7.49 2.49 6.87
CA LEU A 64 -6.88 3.44 7.81
C LEU A 64 -5.58 2.91 8.44
N ASP A 65 -5.58 1.66 8.89
CA ASP A 65 -4.38 1.03 9.49
C ASP A 65 -3.23 1.00 8.47
N ARG A 66 -3.50 0.56 7.24
CA ARG A 66 -2.53 0.57 6.13
C ARG A 66 -2.01 1.97 5.83
N HIS A 67 -2.87 2.99 5.89
CA HIS A 67 -2.45 4.38 5.71
C HIS A 67 -1.48 4.82 6.81
N HIS A 68 -1.78 4.51 8.08
CA HIS A 68 -0.89 4.82 9.19
C HIS A 68 0.47 4.12 9.08
N GLU A 69 0.49 2.84 8.70
CA GLU A 69 1.73 2.09 8.47
C GLU A 69 2.59 2.72 7.37
N LEU A 70 1.98 3.14 6.25
CA LEU A 70 2.69 3.79 5.14
C LEU A 70 3.22 5.17 5.52
N VAL A 71 2.45 5.97 6.26
CA VAL A 71 2.90 7.28 6.75
C VAL A 71 4.08 7.11 7.71
N ALA A 72 3.99 6.19 8.66
CA ALA A 72 5.06 5.92 9.61
C ALA A 72 6.37 5.51 8.90
N GLU A 73 6.29 4.60 7.92
CA GLU A 73 7.47 4.17 7.15
C GLU A 73 8.05 5.32 6.30
N LEU A 74 7.22 6.19 5.72
CA LEU A 74 7.70 7.35 4.98
C LEU A 74 8.38 8.37 5.88
N ASP A 75 7.80 8.65 7.05
CA ASP A 75 8.37 9.55 8.05
C ASP A 75 9.72 9.01 8.56
N ASP A 76 9.83 7.70 8.82
CA ASP A 76 11.08 7.05 9.22
C ASP A 76 12.18 7.18 8.15
N ARG A 77 11.82 7.14 6.87
CA ARG A 77 12.77 7.31 5.75
C ARG A 77 13.22 8.75 5.57
N ASP A 78 12.33 9.72 5.77
CA ASP A 78 12.67 11.15 5.67
C ASP A 78 13.56 11.60 6.85
N ALA A 79 13.49 10.91 7.99
CA ALA A 79 14.31 11.18 9.16
C ALA A 79 15.72 10.53 9.13
N ALA A 80 16.00 9.62 8.18
CA ALA A 80 17.23 8.83 8.07
C ALA A 80 18.32 9.49 7.20
#